data_AF-A0A3E2NWF9-F1
#
_entry.id   AF-A0A3E2NWF9-F1
#
_cell.length_a   1.000
_cell.length_b   1.000
_cell.length_c   1.000
_cell.angle_alpha   90.00
_cell.angle_beta   90.00
_cell.angle_gamma   90.00
#
_symmetry.space_group_name_H-M   'P 1'
#
loop_
_entity.id
_entity.type
_entity.pdbx_description
1 polymer ?
#
loop_
_entity_poly.entity_id
_entity_poly.type
_entity_poly.pdbx_seq_one_letter_code
_entity_poly.pdbx_strand_id
1 'polypeptide(L)' 'MITIYHQSNDNDIVAWKDRLEQLIVKHEFVVQDQIDVSTLVDDEEIVKGKQAIENYLEGLEQFVNGWYEDHCDMYNFNA' A
#
# COMPACT_ATOMS: atom_id res chain seq x y z
N MET A 1 -2.58 10.23 -0.79
CA MET A 1 -1.26 10.14 -0.10
C MET A 1 -1.50 9.20 1.05
N ILE A 2 -0.73 8.13 1.14
CA ILE A 2 -1.04 7.02 2.03
C ILE A 2 -0.40 7.28 3.40
N THR A 3 -1.21 7.34 4.45
CA THR A 3 -0.72 7.47 5.83
C THR A 3 -1.13 6.24 6.62
N ILE A 4 -0.16 5.53 7.21
CA ILE A 4 -0.42 4.36 8.07
C ILE A 4 -0.15 4.75 9.53
N TYR A 5 -1.20 4.70 10.33
CA TYR A 5 -1.15 4.79 11.78
C TYR A 5 -0.95 3.40 12.37
N HIS A 6 0.08 3.25 13.20
CA HIS A 6 0.45 1.96 13.78
C HIS A 6 0.91 2.11 15.23
N GLN A 7 0.91 1.02 15.98
CA GLN A 7 1.52 0.98 17.30
C GLN A 7 3.04 0.82 17.19
N SER A 8 3.80 1.21 18.21
CA SER A 8 5.26 1.05 18.20
C SER A 8 5.74 -0.40 18.07
N ASN A 9 4.89 -1.35 18.47
CA ASN A 9 5.20 -2.78 18.51
C ASN A 9 4.68 -3.55 17.28
N ASP A 10 4.23 -2.84 16.26
CA ASP A 10 3.62 -3.42 15.08
C ASP A 10 4.71 -3.99 14.14
N ASN A 11 4.80 -5.32 14.03
CA ASN A 11 5.85 -5.98 13.27
C ASN A 11 5.66 -5.88 11.76
N ASP A 12 4.46 -5.51 11.30
CA ASP A 12 4.09 -5.52 9.90
C ASP A 12 4.52 -4.25 9.14
N ILE A 13 4.96 -3.21 9.86
CA ILE A 13 5.38 -1.92 9.29
C ILE A 13 6.50 -2.10 8.27
N VAL A 14 7.48 -2.96 8.56
CA VAL A 14 8.63 -3.16 7.67
C VAL A 14 8.17 -3.71 6.33
N ALA A 15 7.22 -4.65 6.34
CA ALA A 15 6.64 -5.22 5.13
C ALA A 15 5.79 -4.20 4.36
N TRP A 16 4.92 -3.45 5.06
CA TRP A 16 4.10 -2.41 4.42
C TRP A 16 4.95 -1.30 3.80
N LYS A 17 6.03 -0.91 4.48
CA LYS A 17 6.96 0.10 3.98
C LYS A 17 7.64 -0.36 2.69
N ASP A 18 8.19 -1.57 2.69
CA ASP A 18 8.86 -2.12 1.52
C ASP A 18 7.93 -2.16 0.30
N ARG A 19 6.68 -2.61 0.48
CA ARG A 19 5.66 -2.63 -0.57
C ARG A 19 5.34 -1.23 -1.10
N LEU A 20 5.11 -0.26 -0.22
CA LEU A 20 4.81 1.12 -0.63
C LEU A 20 6.00 1.81 -1.31
N GLU A 21 7.24 1.49 -0.91
CA GLU A 21 8.45 1.97 -1.57
C GLU A 21 8.60 1.42 -2.99
N GLN A 22 8.26 0.14 -3.22
CA GLN A 22 8.27 -0.47 -4.56
C GLN A 22 7.24 0.16 -5.51
N LEU A 23 6.11 0.63 -4.99
CA LEU A 23 5.03 1.24 -5.77
C LEU A 23 5.29 2.72 -6.11
N ILE A 24 6.36 3.33 -5.58
CA ILE A 24 6.72 4.75 -5.81
C ILE A 24 5.56 5.69 -5.45
N VAL A 25 4.75 5.31 -4.45
CA VAL A 25 3.65 6.12 -3.95
C VAL A 25 4.11 6.97 -2.77
N LYS A 26 3.59 8.21 -2.68
CA LYS A 26 3.86 9.08 -1.54
C LYS A 26 3.16 8.52 -0.31
N HIS A 27 3.96 8.14 0.68
CA HIS A 27 3.48 7.50 1.90
C HIS A 27 4.13 8.07 3.18
N GLU A 28 3.46 7.87 4.31
CA GLU A 28 3.91 8.27 5.64
C GLU A 28 3.49 7.22 6.69
N PHE A 29 4.34 7.00 7.69
CA PHE A 29 4.06 6.13 8.83
C PHE A 29 4.04 6.96 10.10
N VAL A 30 2.96 6.87 10.87
CA VAL A 30 2.75 7.62 12.09
C VAL A 30 2.58 6.65 13.26
N VAL A 31 3.50 6.73 14.21
CA VAL A 31 3.40 5.98 15.46
C VAL A 31 2.30 6.59 16.33
N GLN A 32 1.33 5.79 16.72
CA GLN A 32 0.26 6.18 17.62
C GLN A 32 -0.09 5.02 18.57
N ASP A 33 0.51 4.99 19.75
CA ASP A 33 0.30 3.91 20.74
C ASP A 33 -1.10 3.87 21.35
N GLN A 34 -1.95 4.87 21.11
CA GLN A 34 -3.33 4.93 21.61
C GLN A 34 -4.38 4.42 20.62
N ILE A 35 -3.98 3.68 19.58
CA ILE A 35 -4.91 3.03 18.66
C ILE A 35 -5.06 1.55 19.00
N ASP A 36 -6.28 1.03 18.94
CA ASP A 36 -6.55 -0.41 19.11
C ASP A 36 -6.12 -1.23 17.88
N VAL A 37 -6.21 -0.62 16.69
CA VAL A 37 -5.92 -1.28 15.41
C VAL A 37 -5.19 -0.33 14.48
N SER A 38 -4.22 -0.88 13.76
CA SER A 38 -3.50 -0.15 12.71
C SER A 38 -4.48 0.32 11.64
N THR A 39 -4.29 1.55 11.16
CA THR A 39 -5.23 2.22 10.26
C THR A 39 -4.46 2.85 9.11
N LEU A 40 -4.86 2.53 7.89
CA LEU A 40 -4.38 3.20 6.68
C LEU A 40 -5.41 4.25 6.26
N VAL A 41 -4.93 5.43 5.89
CA VAL A 41 -5.72 6.52 5.31
C VAL A 41 -5.12 6.88 3.96
N ASP A 42 -5.94 6.86 2.92
CA ASP A 42 -5.59 7.38 1.59
C ASP A 42 -6.67 8.35 1.11
N ASP A 43 -6.38 9.64 1.23
CA ASP A 43 -7.29 10.74 0.89
C ASP A 43 -8.63 10.69 1.67
N GLU A 44 -9.67 10.09 1.12
CA GLU A 44 -10.98 9.88 1.77
C GLU A 44 -11.19 8.43 2.23
N GLU A 45 -10.33 7.51 1.84
CA GLU A 45 -10.44 6.09 2.17
C GLU A 45 -9.78 5.78 3.51
N ILE A 46 -10.51 5.08 4.39
CA ILE A 46 -10.02 4.66 5.70
C ILE A 46 -10.13 3.15 5.81
N VAL A 47 -8.98 2.50 5.94
CA VAL A 47 -8.84 1.05 6.02
C VAL A 47 -8.32 0.69 7.41
N LYS A 48 -9.07 -0.14 8.15
CA LYS A 48 -8.76 -0.46 9.56
C LYS A 48 -8.47 -1.93 9.75
N GLY A 49 -7.42 -2.21 10.50
CA GLY A 49 -6.97 -3.54 10.84
C GLY A 49 -6.04 -4.14 9.79
N LYS A 50 -5.09 -4.96 10.26
CA LYS A 50 -4.05 -5.57 9.45
C LYS A 50 -4.55 -6.20 8.15
N GLN A 51 -5.54 -7.09 8.23
CA GLN A 51 -6.02 -7.81 7.05
C GLN A 51 -6.62 -6.87 5.98
N ALA A 52 -7.30 -5.80 6.40
CA ALA A 52 -7.85 -4.85 5.45
C ALA A 52 -6.73 -4.04 4.77
N ILE A 53 -5.70 -3.66 5.53
CA ILE A 53 -4.50 -2.98 5.00
C ILE A 53 -3.78 -3.89 4.01
N GLU A 54 -3.59 -5.18 4.33
CA GLU A 54 -3.00 -6.16 3.41
C GLU A 54 -3.75 -6.21 2.08
N ASN A 55 -5.07 -6.37 2.13
CA ASN A 55 -5.91 -6.44 0.94
C ASN A 55 -5.86 -5.13 0.12
N TYR A 56 -5.80 -3.98 0.79
CA TYR A 56 -5.68 -2.68 0.13
C TYR A 56 -4.35 -2.57 -0.62
N LEU A 57 -3.24 -2.94 0.02
CA LEU A 57 -1.92 -2.95 -0.60
C LEU A 57 -1.86 -3.94 -1.77
N GLU A 58 -2.46 -5.13 -1.64
CA GLU A 58 -2.55 -6.10 -2.75
C GLU A 58 -3.34 -5.53 -3.93
N GLY A 59 -4.45 -4.84 -3.66
CA GLY A 59 -5.23 -4.15 -4.70
C GLY A 59 -4.44 -3.03 -5.38
N LEU A 60 -3.67 -2.27 -4.61
CA LEU A 60 -2.82 -1.19 -5.13
C LEU A 60 -1.69 -1.75 -6.01
N GLU A 61 -1.06 -2.85 -5.61
CA GLU A 61 -0.05 -3.56 -6.41
C GLU A 61 -0.65 -4.09 -7.71
N GLN A 62 -1.83 -4.70 -7.67
CA GLN A 62 -2.54 -5.16 -8.86
C GLN A 62 -2.93 -4.01 -9.78
N PHE A 63 -3.34 -2.87 -9.24
CA PHE A 63 -3.66 -1.69 -10.02
C PHE A 63 -2.42 -1.16 -10.76
N VAL A 64 -1.30 -1.01 -10.05
CA VAL A 64 -0.04 -0.56 -10.65
C VAL A 64 0.48 -1.56 -11.68
N ASN A 65 0.53 -2.86 -11.34
CA ASN A 65 1.00 -3.91 -12.24
C ASN A 65 0.08 -4.10 -13.46
N GLY A 66 -1.23 -4.05 -13.28
CA GLY A 66 -2.19 -4.10 -14.39
C GLY A 66 -2.02 -2.92 -15.34
N TRP A 67 -1.69 -1.73 -14.81
CA TRP A 67 -1.31 -0.58 -15.63
C TRP A 67 -0.03 -0.83 -16.44
N TYR A 68 0.95 -1.53 -15.87
CA TYR A 68 2.17 -1.95 -16.58
C TYR A 68 1.92 -3.06 -17.61
N GLU A 69 1.04 -4.03 -17.34
CA GLU A 69 0.69 -5.10 -18.28
C GLU A 69 -0.08 -4.56 -19.50
N ASP A 70 -1.09 -3.69 -19.30
CA ASP A 70 -1.86 -3.07 -20.40
C ASP A 70 -0.97 -2.17 -21.29
N HIS A 71 0.10 -1.61 -20.74
CA HIS A 71 1.10 -0.84 -21.50
C HIS A 71 2.24 -1.67 -22.10
N CYS A 72 2.49 -2.89 -21.62
CA CYS A 72 3.46 -3.82 -22.19
C CYS A 72 2.93 -4.54 -23.44
N ASP A 73 1.61 -4.60 -23.65
CA ASP A 73 1.02 -5.13 -24.89
C ASP A 73 1.31 -4.26 -26.13
N MET A 74 1.81 -3.02 -25.96
CA MET A 74 2.23 -2.17 -27.09
C MET A 74 3.62 -2.45 -27.64
N TYR A 75 4.37 -3.43 -27.10
CA TYR A 75 5.69 -3.82 -27.62
C TYR A 75 5.79 -5.27 -28.12
N ASN A 76 4.68 -5.94 -28.42
CA ASN A 76 4.70 -7.05 -29.39
C ASN A 76 4.52 -6.50 -30.81
N PHE A 77 5.45 -5.64 -31.25
CA PHE A 77 5.66 -5.41 -32.67
C PHE A 77 6.31 -6.67 -33.25
N ASN A 78 5.48 -7.45 -33.93
CA ASN A 78 5.86 -8.51 -34.84
C ASN A 78 7.05 -8.08 -35.71
N ALA A 79 8.25 -8.66 -35.49
CA ALA A 79 9.37 -8.67 -36.41
C ALA A 79 10.36 -9.82 -36.09
#